data_AF-A0A504WYJ6-F1
#
_entry.id   AF-A0A504WYJ6-F1
#
_cell.length_a   1.000
_cell.length_b   1.000
_cell.length_c   1.000
_cell.angle_alpha   90.00
_cell.angle_beta   90.00
_cell.angle_gamma   90.00
#
_symmetry.space_group_name_H-M   'P 1'
#
loop_
_entity.id
_entity.type
_entity.pdbx_description
1 polymer ?
#
loop_
_entity_poly.entity_id
_entity_poly.type
_entity_poly.pdbx_seq_one_letter_code
_entity_poly.pdbx_strand_id
1 'polypeptide(L)'
;MYVLLLKSLSETASGPKDDPYVQVLNKAGFEADLIETLDFIYHTDRLAAYQSWRESHGAIVFTSPRGVNAFTKAGLSGRSTDICFVVGPSTDALGKF
;
A
#
# COMPACT_ATOMS: atom_id res chain seq x y z
N MET A 1 -6.49 25.97 13.70
CA MET A 1 -6.87 24.77 14.47
C MET A 1 -5.74 23.78 14.34
N TYR A 2 -5.35 23.13 15.44
CA TYR A 2 -4.28 22.13 15.45
C TYR A 2 -4.84 20.74 15.12
N VAL A 3 -4.11 19.97 14.31
CA VAL A 3 -4.46 18.61 13.89
C VAL A 3 -3.27 17.69 14.14
N LEU A 4 -3.51 16.60 14.86
CA LEU A 4 -2.51 15.56 15.08
C LEU A 4 -2.89 14.30 14.31
N LEU A 5 -2.01 13.86 13.41
CA LEU A 5 -2.18 12.62 12.65
C LEU A 5 -1.51 11.45 13.39
N LEU A 6 -2.27 10.38 13.59
CA LEU A 6 -1.80 9.11 14.19
C LEU A 6 -1.87 8.02 13.13
N LYS A 7 -0.83 7.89 12.31
CA LYS A 7 -0.75 6.95 11.19
C LYS A 7 0.70 6.57 10.90
N SER A 8 0.92 5.55 10.08
CA SER A 8 2.25 5.30 9.51
C SER A 8 2.67 6.45 8.59
N LEU A 9 3.97 6.66 8.47
CA LEU A 9 4.51 7.48 7.39
C LEU A 9 4.11 6.92 6.03
N SER A 10 3.85 7.81 5.09
CA SER A 10 3.67 7.45 3.69
C SER A 10 5.01 6.94 3.12
N GLU A 11 5.00 5.94 2.24
CA GLU A 11 6.23 5.30 1.72
C GLU A 11 7.20 6.27 1.04
N THR A 12 6.70 7.40 0.53
CA THR A 12 7.47 8.42 -0.16
C THR A 12 7.95 9.56 0.75
N ALA A 13 7.59 9.54 2.03
CA ALA A 13 7.94 10.60 2.97
C ALA A 13 9.28 10.32 3.65
N SER A 14 10.18 11.32 3.68
CA SER A 14 11.44 11.27 4.42
C SER A 14 11.25 11.46 5.94
N GLY A 15 10.08 11.91 6.37
CA GLY A 15 9.72 12.06 7.77
C GLY A 15 8.33 12.69 7.95
N PRO A 16 7.89 12.90 9.21
CA PRO A 16 6.53 13.37 9.52
C PRO A 16 6.13 14.68 8.85
N LYS A 17 7.05 15.65 8.76
CA LYS A 17 6.78 16.96 8.14
C LYS A 17 6.65 16.88 6.62
N ASP A 18 7.24 15.87 6.00
CA ASP A 18 7.22 15.65 4.56
C ASP A 18 6.06 14.74 4.14
N ASP A 19 5.25 14.25 5.10
CA ASP A 19 4.10 13.42 4.79
C ASP A 19 3.06 14.20 3.97
N PRO A 20 2.55 13.64 2.85
CA PRO A 20 1.59 14.34 1.99
C PRO A 20 0.34 14.85 2.73
N TYR A 21 -0.11 14.16 3.78
CA TYR A 21 -1.27 14.60 4.55
C TYR A 21 -0.96 15.85 5.38
N VAL A 22 0.22 15.91 6.00
CA VAL A 22 0.69 17.09 6.73
C VAL A 22 0.82 18.28 5.78
N GLN A 23 1.41 18.07 4.61
CA GLN A 23 1.56 19.10 3.58
C GLN A 23 0.21 19.64 3.08
N VAL A 24 -0.77 18.77 2.85
CA VAL A 24 -2.12 19.18 2.41
C VAL A 24 -2.85 19.98 3.51
N LEU A 25 -2.77 19.53 4.77
CA LEU A 25 -3.41 20.23 5.89
C LEU A 25 -2.77 21.59 6.15
N ASN A 26 -1.45 21.67 6.13
CA ASN A 26 -0.73 22.95 6.28
C ASN A 26 -1.08 23.93 5.16
N LYS A 27 -1.16 23.46 3.90
CA LYS A 27 -1.61 24.30 2.77
C LYS A 27 -3.06 24.80 2.92
N ALA A 28 -3.91 24.05 3.62
CA ALA A 28 -5.28 24.46 3.93
C ALA A 28 -5.39 25.39 5.15
N GLY A 29 -4.27 25.79 5.78
CA GLY A 29 -4.23 26.71 6.91
C GLY A 29 -4.39 26.04 8.28
N PHE A 30 -4.31 24.72 8.36
CA PHE A 30 -4.20 24.01 9.64
C PHE A 30 -2.74 23.97 10.10
N GLU A 31 -2.54 23.86 11.42
CA GLU A 31 -1.24 23.47 11.96
C GLU A 31 -1.29 21.96 12.16
N ALA A 32 -0.52 21.20 11.37
CA ALA A 32 -0.57 19.75 11.37
C ALA A 32 0.78 19.12 11.73
N ASP A 33 0.74 18.18 12.68
CA ASP A 33 1.85 17.27 12.99
C ASP A 33 1.44 15.82 12.76
N LEU A 34 2.43 14.95 12.65
CA LEU A 34 2.24 13.50 12.55
C LEU A 34 3.10 12.80 13.58
N ILE A 35 2.48 11.92 14.36
CA ILE A 35 3.15 10.93 15.19
C ILE A 35 2.92 9.57 14.55
N GLU A 36 4.02 8.87 14.30
CA GLU A 36 3.97 7.53 13.74
C GLU A 36 3.52 6.53 14.80
N THR A 37 2.31 6.00 14.63
CA THR A 37 1.73 5.02 15.56
C THR A 37 1.66 3.61 14.98
N LEU A 38 2.00 3.46 13.70
CA LEU A 38 2.00 2.19 12.99
C LEU A 38 3.25 2.12 12.13
N ASP A 39 3.93 0.99 12.20
CA ASP A 39 5.02 0.64 11.29
C ASP A 39 4.63 -0.63 10.51
N PHE A 40 5.30 -0.89 9.41
CA PHE A 40 5.07 -2.08 8.61
C PHE A 40 6.34 -2.54 7.90
N ILE A 41 6.42 -3.86 7.71
CA ILE A 41 7.49 -4.50 6.97
C ILE A 41 6.90 -5.44 5.93
N TYR A 42 7.59 -5.56 4.80
CA TYR A 42 7.21 -6.50 3.75
C TYR A 42 7.79 -7.88 4.06
N HIS A 43 6.94 -8.91 4.08
CA HIS A 43 7.35 -10.31 4.22
C HIS A 43 7.23 -11.02 2.87
N THR A 44 8.19 -10.80 1.97
CA THR A 44 8.13 -11.25 0.57
C THR A 44 8.57 -12.70 0.37
N ASP A 45 9.42 -13.27 1.23
CA ASP A 45 10.04 -14.58 0.97
C ASP A 45 9.01 -15.71 0.86
N ARG A 46 8.03 -15.72 1.77
CA ARG A 46 6.93 -16.70 1.73
C ARG A 46 6.01 -16.49 0.54
N LEU A 47 5.84 -15.24 0.12
CA LEU A 47 5.00 -14.91 -1.03
C LEU A 47 5.70 -15.32 -2.34
N ALA A 48 7.02 -15.18 -2.42
CA ALA A 48 7.81 -15.59 -3.59
C ALA A 48 7.70 -17.10 -3.88
N ALA A 49 7.43 -17.93 -2.88
CA ALA A 49 7.19 -19.37 -3.08
C ALA A 49 5.94 -19.67 -3.94
N TYR A 50 5.06 -18.68 -4.15
CA TYR A 50 3.82 -18.82 -4.92
C TYR A 50 3.98 -18.46 -6.41
N GLN A 51 5.16 -18.58 -7.03
CA GLN A 51 5.31 -18.28 -8.46
C GLN A 51 4.36 -19.07 -9.37
N SER A 52 4.05 -20.32 -9.00
CA SER A 52 3.10 -21.20 -9.69
C SER A 52 1.69 -21.19 -9.06
N TRP A 53 1.29 -20.12 -8.37
CA TRP A 53 0.00 -20.04 -7.67
C TRP A 53 -1.22 -20.42 -8.54
N ARG A 54 -1.15 -20.17 -9.84
CA ARG A 54 -2.22 -20.49 -10.81
C ARG A 54 -2.54 -21.98 -10.91
N GLU A 55 -1.60 -22.86 -10.53
CA GLU A 55 -1.83 -24.31 -10.50
C GLU A 55 -2.69 -24.74 -9.31
N SER A 56 -2.77 -23.91 -8.27
CA SER A 56 -3.42 -24.24 -6.99
C SER A 56 -4.53 -23.26 -6.58
N HIS A 57 -4.62 -22.10 -7.22
CA HIS A 57 -5.57 -21.04 -6.88
C HIS A 57 -6.18 -20.43 -8.15
N GLY A 58 -7.50 -20.22 -8.14
CA GLY A 58 -8.24 -19.68 -9.28
C GLY A 58 -8.30 -18.16 -9.38
N ALA A 59 -7.92 -17.42 -8.32
CA ALA A 59 -8.01 -15.97 -8.28
C ALA A 59 -7.05 -15.36 -7.25
N ILE A 60 -6.79 -14.06 -7.40
CA ILE A 60 -6.08 -13.21 -6.42
C ILE A 60 -7.05 -12.18 -5.85
N VAL A 61 -6.92 -11.87 -4.56
CA VAL A 61 -7.67 -10.78 -3.90
C VAL A 61 -6.70 -9.79 -3.27
N PHE A 62 -6.76 -8.53 -3.67
CA PHE A 62 -6.02 -7.43 -3.04
C PHE A 62 -6.93 -6.52 -2.24
N THR A 63 -6.64 -6.38 -0.95
CA THR A 63 -7.42 -5.55 -0.03
C THR A 63 -6.70 -4.29 0.42
N SER A 64 -5.44 -4.10 0.01
CA SER A 64 -4.67 -2.90 0.28
C SER A 64 -3.61 -2.64 -0.79
N PRO A 65 -3.22 -1.37 -1.02
CA PRO A 65 -2.11 -1.01 -1.90
C PRO A 65 -0.81 -1.75 -1.56
N ARG A 66 -0.56 -1.92 -0.25
CA ARG A 66 0.62 -2.65 0.27
C ARG A 66 0.60 -4.12 -0.13
N GLY A 67 -0.57 -4.76 -0.20
CA GLY A 67 -0.68 -6.13 -0.70
C GLY A 67 -0.20 -6.28 -2.15
N VAL A 68 -0.57 -5.33 -3.00
CA VAL A 68 -0.13 -5.28 -4.40
C VAL A 68 1.39 -5.06 -4.48
N ASN A 69 1.91 -4.10 -3.72
CA ASN A 69 3.34 -3.83 -3.66
C ASN A 69 4.14 -5.05 -3.16
N ALA A 70 3.64 -5.76 -2.15
CA ALA A 70 4.26 -6.98 -1.64
C ALA A 70 4.34 -8.07 -2.72
N PHE A 71 3.25 -8.25 -3.47
CA PHE A 71 3.17 -9.21 -4.58
C PHE A 71 4.22 -8.90 -5.66
N THR A 72 4.31 -7.66 -6.10
CA THR A 72 5.32 -7.23 -7.09
C THR A 72 6.74 -7.36 -6.53
N LYS A 73 6.98 -6.94 -5.27
CA LYS A 73 8.30 -7.08 -4.62
C LYS A 73 8.72 -8.54 -4.42
N ALA A 74 7.78 -9.45 -4.26
CA ALA A 74 8.02 -10.89 -4.20
C ALA A 74 8.33 -11.52 -5.58
N GLY A 75 8.37 -10.72 -6.65
CA GLY A 75 8.63 -11.19 -8.01
C GLY A 75 7.43 -11.86 -8.68
N LEU A 76 6.24 -11.73 -8.09
CA LEU A 76 5.01 -12.21 -8.71
C LEU A 76 4.45 -11.17 -9.68
N SER A 77 3.80 -11.66 -10.72
CA SER A 77 3.10 -10.82 -11.70
C SER A 77 1.74 -11.42 -12.05
N GLY A 78 0.77 -10.56 -12.31
CA GLY A 78 -0.51 -10.96 -12.87
C GLY A 78 -0.46 -11.08 -14.38
N ARG A 79 -1.49 -11.72 -14.94
CA ARG A 79 -1.78 -11.84 -16.37
C ARG A 79 -3.19 -11.31 -16.60
N SER A 80 -3.47 -10.82 -17.80
CA SER A 80 -4.80 -10.36 -18.20
C SER A 80 -5.90 -11.45 -18.12
N THR A 81 -5.50 -12.72 -18.11
CA THR A 81 -6.40 -13.88 -17.94
C THR A 81 -6.70 -14.20 -16.47
N ASP A 82 -6.00 -13.61 -15.53
CA ASP A 82 -6.18 -13.91 -14.11
C ASP A 82 -7.44 -13.24 -13.58
N ILE A 83 -8.17 -13.96 -12.72
CA ILE A 83 -9.26 -13.38 -11.96
C ILE A 83 -8.66 -12.62 -10.77
N CYS A 84 -8.79 -11.29 -10.78
CA CYS A 84 -8.30 -10.41 -9.72
C CYS A 84 -9.46 -9.62 -9.11
N PHE A 85 -9.65 -9.74 -7.80
CA PHE A 85 -10.59 -8.93 -7.04
C PHE A 85 -9.83 -7.87 -6.25
N VAL A 86 -10.30 -6.64 -6.28
CA VAL A 86 -9.64 -5.52 -5.60
C VAL A 86 -10.62 -4.76 -4.72
N VAL A 87 -10.18 -4.40 -3.52
CA VAL A 87 -10.93 -3.54 -2.60
C VAL A 87 -10.26 -2.18 -2.50
N GLY A 88 -11.02 -1.12 -2.80
CA GLY A 88 -10.62 0.27 -2.65
C GLY A 88 -9.94 0.84 -3.90
N PRO A 89 -10.27 2.08 -4.31
CA PRO A 89 -9.68 2.72 -5.49
C PRO A 89 -8.15 2.86 -5.43
N SER A 90 -7.58 3.08 -4.24
CA SER A 90 -6.14 3.17 -4.06
C SER A 90 -5.42 1.85 -4.35
N THR A 91 -6.07 0.72 -4.09
CA THR A 91 -5.54 -0.61 -4.42
C THR A 91 -5.71 -0.88 -5.91
N ASP A 92 -6.87 -0.53 -6.48
CA ASP A 92 -7.15 -0.71 -7.92
C ASP A 92 -6.17 0.06 -8.81
N ALA A 93 -5.76 1.25 -8.38
CA ALA A 93 -4.75 2.04 -9.10
C ALA A 93 -3.40 1.30 -9.27
N LEU A 94 -3.08 0.34 -8.40
CA LEU A 94 -1.86 -0.45 -8.44
C LEU A 94 -2.08 -1.86 -8.98
N GLY A 95 -3.27 -2.43 -8.79
CA GLY A 95 -3.59 -3.84 -9.06
C GLY A 95 -3.97 -4.16 -10.50
N LYS A 96 -3.73 -3.26 -11.45
CA LYS A 96 -4.04 -3.48 -12.87
C LYS A 96 -2.94 -4.32 -13.51
N PHE A 97 -3.33 -5.51 -13.99
CA PHE A 97 -2.50 -6.44 -14.75
C PHE A 97 -2.91 -6.48 -16.22
#